data_AF-A0A177AV57-F1
#
_entry.id   AF-A0A177AV57-F1
#
_cell.length_a   1.000
_cell.length_b   1.000
_cell.length_c   1.000
_cell.angle_alpha   90.00
_cell.angle_beta   90.00
_cell.angle_gamma   90.00
#
_symmetry.space_group_name_H-M   'P 1'
#
loop_
_entity.id
_entity.type
_entity.pdbx_description
1 polymer ?
#
loop_
_entity_poly.entity_id
_entity_poly.type
_entity_poly.pdbx_seq_one_letter_code
_entity_poly.pdbx_strand_id
1 'polypeptide(L)' 'MNSNFRNSKGTTREEWNNWPTVEFDDLTTSFAMLQYIQQLIRKESNNMEQILTPIIEEEFEWQFEMIVTISLRYV' A
#
# COMPACT_ATOMS: atom_id res chain seq x y z
N MET A 1 15.94 2.69 7.77
CA MET A 1 16.44 2.63 6.38
C MET A 1 15.40 3.31 5.51
N ASN A 2 15.75 4.35 4.75
CA ASN A 2 14.78 5.05 3.90
C ASN A 2 14.62 4.31 2.58
N SER A 3 13.78 3.27 2.57
CA SER A 3 13.31 2.61 1.35
C SER A 3 12.41 3.60 0.60
N ASN A 4 12.91 4.14 -0.50
CA ASN A 4 12.14 5.08 -1.32
C ASN A 4 11.14 4.27 -2.16
N PHE A 5 9.91 4.06 -1.67
CA PHE A 5 8.88 3.22 -2.31
C PHE A 5 8.24 3.86 -3.57
N ARG A 6 8.98 4.69 -4.30
CA ARG A 6 8.51 5.41 -5.49
C ARG A 6 9.06 4.76 -6.75
N ASN A 7 8.25 4.69 -7.81
CA ASN A 7 8.76 4.36 -9.15
C ASN A 7 9.85 5.40 -9.51
N SER A 8 11.06 4.91 -9.77
CA SER A 8 12.18 5.78 -10.13
C SER A 8 11.96 6.40 -11.52
N LYS A 9 12.59 7.54 -11.78
CA LYS A 9 12.54 8.13 -13.12
C LYS A 9 13.09 7.12 -14.14
N GLY A 10 12.34 6.86 -15.20
CA GLY A 10 12.71 5.87 -16.22
C GLY A 10 12.22 4.44 -15.95
N THR A 11 11.41 4.21 -14.90
CA THR A 11 10.75 2.91 -14.65
C THR A 11 9.95 2.49 -15.89
N THR A 12 10.22 1.28 -16.37
CA THR A 12 9.49 0.70 -17.50
C THR A 12 8.07 0.32 -17.11
N ARG A 13 7.21 0.02 -18.10
CA ARG A 13 5.82 -0.41 -17.84
C ARG A 13 5.80 -1.70 -17.03
N GLU A 14 6.76 -2.59 -17.28
CA GLU A 14 6.93 -3.90 -16.66
C GLU A 14 7.42 -3.78 -15.21
N GLU A 15 8.25 -2.77 -14.92
CA GLU A 15 8.75 -2.46 -13.58
C GLU A 15 7.78 -1.61 -12.76
N TRP A 16 6.77 -1.03 -13.41
CA TRP A 16 5.80 -0.13 -12.79
C TRP A 16 5.08 -0.82 -11.63
N ASN A 17 5.11 -0.17 -10.47
CA ASN A 17 4.52 -0.67 -9.23
C ASN A 17 5.19 -1.96 -8.71
N ASN A 18 6.34 -2.39 -9.20
CA ASN A 18 7.01 -3.61 -8.70
C ASN A 18 7.93 -3.31 -7.49
N TRP A 19 7.36 -2.68 -6.47
CA TRP A 19 8.09 -2.28 -5.25
C TRP A 19 8.38 -3.48 -4.33
N PRO A 20 9.44 -3.40 -3.50
CA PRO A 20 9.75 -4.42 -2.51
C PRO A 20 8.62 -4.56 -1.48
N THR A 21 8.50 -5.77 -0.91
CA THR A 21 7.54 -6.07 0.14
C THR A 21 7.73 -5.15 1.34
N VAL A 22 6.63 -4.59 1.82
CA VAL A 22 6.59 -3.81 3.06
C VAL A 22 6.26 -4.76 4.20
N GLU A 23 7.14 -4.82 5.21
CA GLU A 23 6.88 -5.55 6.44
C GLU A 23 6.05 -4.69 7.40
N PHE A 24 5.31 -5.34 8.31
CA PHE A 24 4.44 -4.64 9.26
C PHE A 24 5.23 -3.63 10.13
N ASP A 25 6.44 -3.99 10.54
CA ASP A 25 7.30 -3.13 11.36
C ASP A 25 7.78 -1.85 10.63
N ASP A 26 7.64 -1.80 9.30
CA ASP A 26 8.03 -0.66 8.46
C ASP A 26 6.87 0.33 8.17
N LEU A 27 5.68 0.10 8.74
CA LEU A 27 4.47 0.94 8.59
C LEU A 27 4.54 2.25 9.38
N THR A 28 5.63 3.01 9.19
CA THR A 28 5.92 4.25 9.92
C THR A 28 5.44 5.51 9.20
N THR A 29 4.96 5.38 7.95
CA THR A 29 4.50 6.50 7.12
C THR A 29 3.23 6.13 6.36
N SER A 30 2.39 7.12 6.06
CA SER A 30 1.19 6.95 5.23
C SER A 30 1.51 6.29 3.88
N PHE A 31 2.65 6.62 3.29
CA PHE A 31 3.09 6.00 2.04
C PHE A 31 3.45 4.50 2.18
N ALA A 32 4.06 4.10 3.30
CA ALA A 32 4.30 2.68 3.60
C ALA A 32 2.97 1.92 3.81
N MET A 33 1.98 2.56 4.45
CA MET A 33 0.63 2.00 4.59
C MET A 33 -0.06 1.80 3.24
N LEU A 34 -0.04 2.80 2.36
CA LEU A 34 -0.57 2.70 0.99
C LEU A 34 0.06 1.52 0.22
N GLN A 35 1.38 1.36 0.33
CA GLN A 35 2.12 0.28 -0.33
C GLN A 35 1.76 -1.09 0.23
N TYR A 36 1.63 -1.21 1.54
CA TYR A 36 1.20 -2.45 2.20
C TYR A 36 -0.22 -2.85 1.80
N ILE A 37 -1.16 -1.90 1.74
CA ILE A 37 -2.53 -2.14 1.25
C ILE A 37 -2.50 -2.62 -0.20
N GLN A 38 -1.70 -1.98 -1.07
CA GLN A 38 -1.55 -2.41 -2.46
C GLN A 38 -0.94 -3.81 -2.58
N GLN A 39 -0.01 -4.18 -1.70
CA GLN A 39 0.55 -5.52 -1.62
C GLN A 39 -0.52 -6.55 -1.24
N LEU A 40 -1.36 -6.26 -0.24
CA LEU A 40 -2.48 -7.13 0.15
C LEU A 40 -3.45 -7.35 -1.03
N ILE A 41 -3.84 -6.26 -1.71
CA ILE A 41 -4.73 -6.31 -2.88
C ILE A 41 -4.12 -7.15 -4.02
N ARG A 42 -2.81 -7.07 -4.25
CA ARG A 42 -2.13 -7.86 -5.28
C ARG A 42 -2.01 -9.33 -4.93
N LYS A 43 -1.86 -9.64 -3.65
CA LYS A 43 -1.75 -11.01 -3.16
C LYS A 43 -3.11 -11.71 -3.20
N GLU A 44 -4.15 -11.08 -2.66
CA GLU A 44 -5.51 -11.63 -2.62
C GLU A 44 -6.56 -10.53 -2.73
N SER A 45 -6.90 -10.15 -3.97
CA SER A 45 -7.90 -9.10 -4.23
C SER A 45 -9.32 -9.41 -3.76
N ASN A 46 -9.62 -10.68 -3.44
CA ASN A 46 -10.95 -11.12 -3.00
C ASN A 46 -11.11 -11.14 -1.47
N ASN A 47 -10.01 -10.96 -0.73
CA ASN A 47 -10.01 -11.04 0.73
C ASN A 47 -10.21 -9.64 1.34
N MET A 48 -11.41 -9.09 1.12
CA MET A 48 -11.77 -7.74 1.55
C MET A 48 -11.72 -7.57 3.07
N GLU A 49 -12.01 -8.63 3.83
CA GLU A 49 -11.95 -8.61 5.30
C GLU A 49 -10.51 -8.35 5.78
N GLN A 50 -9.53 -9.05 5.21
CA GLN A 50 -8.12 -8.82 5.53
C GLN A 50 -7.62 -7.44 5.09
N ILE A 51 -8.12 -6.94 3.95
CA ILE A 51 -7.72 -5.63 3.42
C ILE A 51 -8.32 -4.49 4.25
N LEU A 52 -9.56 -4.65 4.74
CA LEU A 52 -10.32 -3.63 5.49
C LEU A 52 -10.06 -3.65 7.01
N THR A 53 -9.48 -4.73 7.54
CA THR A 53 -9.19 -4.81 8.97
C THR A 53 -8.02 -3.89 9.33
N PRO A 54 -8.23 -2.87 10.19
CA PRO A 54 -7.16 -1.99 10.64
C PRO A 54 -6.12 -2.79 11.42
N ILE A 55 -4.87 -2.63 11.04
CA ILE A 55 -3.72 -3.35 11.61
C ILE A 55 -3.01 -2.48 12.67
N ILE A 56 -3.44 -1.23 12.80
CA ILE A 56 -2.92 -0.24 13.73
C ILE A 56 -4.06 0.33 14.58
N GLU A 57 -3.74 0.82 15.78
CA GLU A 57 -4.74 1.36 16.73
C GLU A 57 -5.46 2.61 16.20
N GLU A 58 -4.86 3.34 15.26
CA GLU A 58 -5.47 4.52 14.62
C GLU A 58 -6.33 4.14 13.41
N GLU A 59 -7.51 3.56 13.71
CA GLU A 59 -8.50 3.11 12.73
C GLU A 59 -8.88 4.18 11.68
N PHE A 60 -8.92 5.45 12.08
CA PHE A 60 -9.30 6.55 11.19
C PHE A 60 -8.24 6.87 10.13
N GLU A 61 -6.95 6.82 10.49
CA GLU A 61 -5.86 7.04 9.53
C GLU A 61 -5.80 5.89 8.52
N TRP A 62 -5.99 4.65 8.99
CA TRP A 62 -6.07 3.47 8.14
C TRP A 62 -7.22 3.55 7.12
N GLN A 63 -8.44 3.86 7.57
CA GLN A 63 -9.62 3.99 6.70
C GLN A 63 -9.44 5.11 5.65
N PHE A 64 -8.82 6.23 6.03
CA PHE A 64 -8.55 7.33 5.11
C PHE A 64 -7.56 6.93 4.00
N GLU A 65 -6.43 6.33 4.36
CA GLU A 65 -5.42 5.85 3.41
C GLU A 65 -5.96 4.75 2.49
N MET A 66 -6.87 3.91 2.98
CA MET A 66 -7.59 2.94 2.15
C MET A 66 -8.46 3.60 1.07
N ILE A 67 -9.25 4.61 1.42
CA ILE A 67 -10.08 5.35 0.46
C ILE A 67 -9.20 5.98 -0.62
N VAL A 68 -8.11 6.62 -0.22
CA VAL A 68 -7.12 7.20 -1.15
C VAL A 68 -6.53 6.13 -2.07
N THR A 69 -6.12 4.97 -1.54
CA THR A 69 -5.56 3.85 -2.32
C THR A 69 -6.54 3.35 -3.38
N ILE A 70 -7.78 3.07 -2.98
CA ILE A 70 -8.82 2.53 -3.86
C ILE A 70 -9.15 3.56 -4.94
N SER A 71 -9.36 4.82 -4.56
CA SER A 71 -9.69 5.89 -5.51
C SER A 71 -8.59 6.12 -6.54
N LEU A 72 -7.31 6.05 -6.15
CA LEU A 72 -6.18 6.23 -7.08
C LEU A 72 -5.95 5.04 -8.03
N ARG A 73 -6.57 3.88 -7.79
CA ARG A 73 -6.46 2.70 -8.66
C ARG A 73 -7.51 2.67 -9.79
N TYR A 74 -8.54 3.50 -9.71
CA TYR A 74 -9.65 3.57 -10.69
C TYR A 74 -9.63 4.85 -11.56
N VAL A 75 -8.54 5.62 -11.53
CA VAL A 75 -8.27 6.75 -12.46
C VAL A 75 -7.04 6.40 -13.29
#